data_AF-A0A7X4B668-F1
#
_entry.id   AF-A0A7X4B668-F1
#
_cell.length_a   1.000
_cell.length_b   1.000
_cell.length_c   1.000
_cell.angle_alpha   90.00
_cell.angle_beta   90.00
_cell.angle_gamma   90.00
#
_symmetry.space_group_name_H-M   'P 1'
#
loop_
_entity.id
_entity.type
_entity.pdbx_description
1 polymer ?
#
loop_
_entity_poly.entity_id
_entity_poly.type
_entity_poly.pdbx_seq_one_letter_code
_entity_poly.pdbx_strand_id
1 'polypeptide(L)'
;MNCPSGGPSQRGKCPFYIVPDDPLSADASVKHCVDAITAKNDRLQGLKEDFYQIAYLALLEALPEYNPSHPSGASLITFVKSRVCTRLWHERSKALSHIPFPTEPSDCSGCTGVCCRNPLVAELTRQACSQESMEDEVIRRLEAENLRRYYPLLTRRLSEKEKSILQLKFFEEKSGVEISKTLGVSEGRVSQLTQTALEKVGKAYFLLSFAKNRNPYI
;
A
#
# COMPACT_ATOMS: atom_id res chain seq x y z
N MET A 1 -8.80 -2.98 -40.57
CA MET A 1 -8.30 -4.36 -40.41
C MET A 1 -7.66 -4.43 -39.03
N ASN A 2 -8.27 -5.17 -38.09
CA ASN A 2 -7.90 -5.10 -36.67
C ASN A 2 -6.92 -6.22 -36.31
N CYS A 3 -5.79 -5.86 -35.71
CA CYS A 3 -4.94 -6.82 -35.03
C CYS A 3 -5.68 -7.29 -33.76
N PRO A 4 -5.97 -8.59 -33.61
CA PRO A 4 -6.59 -9.08 -32.40
C PRO A 4 -5.57 -8.99 -31.27
N SER A 5 -6.03 -8.58 -30.10
CA SER A 5 -5.31 -8.48 -28.83
C SER A 5 -4.74 -9.80 -28.29
N GLY A 6 -4.57 -10.81 -29.14
CA GLY A 6 -3.93 -12.06 -28.81
C GLY A 6 -2.43 -11.88 -28.81
N GLY A 7 -1.78 -12.45 -27.81
CA GLY A 7 -0.35 -12.31 -27.58
C GLY A 7 0.55 -12.83 -28.72
N PRO A 8 1.82 -13.11 -28.44
CA PRO A 8 2.83 -13.39 -29.46
C PRO A 8 2.54 -14.64 -30.31
N SER A 9 1.43 -15.36 -30.12
CA SER A 9 0.98 -16.46 -30.96
C SER A 9 0.08 -16.03 -32.14
N GLN A 10 -0.48 -14.82 -32.17
CA GLN A 10 -1.37 -14.34 -33.25
C GLN A 10 -0.65 -13.52 -34.35
N ARG A 11 0.64 -13.82 -34.59
CA ARG A 11 1.56 -13.04 -35.47
C ARG A 11 1.10 -12.89 -36.92
N GLY A 12 0.22 -13.78 -37.40
CA GLY A 12 -0.16 -13.85 -38.82
C GLY A 12 -1.01 -12.68 -39.35
N LYS A 13 -1.63 -11.85 -38.48
CA LYS A 13 -2.62 -10.84 -38.92
C LYS A 13 -2.17 -9.38 -38.82
N CYS A 14 -0.98 -9.08 -38.29
CA CYS A 14 -0.47 -7.72 -38.22
C CYS A 14 0.18 -7.34 -39.56
N PRO A 15 -0.35 -6.38 -40.34
CA PRO A 15 0.38 -5.83 -41.47
C PRO A 15 1.66 -5.18 -40.94
N PHE A 16 2.79 -5.48 -41.57
CA PHE A 16 4.08 -4.87 -41.27
C PHE A 16 4.82 -4.67 -42.58
N TYR A 17 5.37 -3.48 -42.75
CA TYR A 17 6.07 -3.02 -43.93
C TYR A 17 7.30 -2.22 -43.49
N ILE A 18 8.41 -2.45 -44.21
CA ILE A 18 9.67 -1.76 -44.01
C ILE A 18 10.50 -1.88 -45.30
N VAL A 19 11.19 -0.80 -45.65
CA VAL A 19 12.22 -0.73 -46.69
C VAL A 19 13.59 -0.96 -46.04
N PRO A 20 14.46 -1.84 -46.58
CA PRO A 20 15.72 -2.24 -45.93
C PRO A 20 16.63 -1.08 -45.48
N ASP A 21 16.72 -0.02 -46.29
CA ASP A 21 17.65 1.09 -46.07
C ASP A 21 16.99 2.31 -45.40
N ASP A 22 15.70 2.21 -45.09
CA ASP A 22 14.95 3.29 -44.44
C ASP A 22 14.17 2.74 -43.24
N PRO A 23 14.75 2.78 -42.04
CA PRO A 23 14.09 2.39 -40.79
C PRO A 23 12.76 3.14 -40.55
N LEU A 24 12.66 4.38 -41.01
CA LEU A 24 11.50 5.25 -40.78
C LEU A 24 10.32 4.90 -41.70
N SER A 25 10.57 4.19 -42.81
CA SER A 25 9.51 3.63 -43.65
C SER A 25 8.57 2.67 -42.89
N ALA A 26 9.00 2.16 -41.73
CA ALA A 26 8.21 1.30 -40.87
C ALA A 26 7.21 2.04 -39.97
N ASP A 27 7.14 3.38 -40.01
CA ASP A 27 6.35 4.19 -39.07
C ASP A 27 4.88 3.73 -38.94
N ALA A 28 4.19 3.54 -40.06
CA ALA A 28 2.80 3.07 -40.03
C ALA A 28 2.65 1.68 -39.37
N SER A 29 3.64 0.79 -39.58
CA SER A 29 3.68 -0.54 -38.99
C SER A 29 3.96 -0.48 -37.49
N VAL A 30 4.89 0.39 -37.08
CA VAL A 30 5.24 0.63 -35.68
C VAL A 30 4.03 1.21 -34.93
N LYS A 31 3.37 2.25 -35.48
CA LYS A 31 2.13 2.83 -34.95
C LYS A 31 1.08 1.76 -34.70
N HIS A 32 0.83 0.92 -35.70
CA HIS A 32 -0.13 -0.16 -35.58
C HIS A 32 0.25 -1.19 -34.50
N CYS A 33 1.54 -1.55 -34.38
CA CYS A 33 2.01 -2.44 -33.31
C CYS A 33 1.83 -1.81 -31.92
N VAL A 34 2.19 -0.54 -31.76
CA VAL A 34 2.08 0.20 -30.49
C VAL A 34 0.61 0.38 -30.11
N ASP A 35 -0.27 0.72 -31.06
CA ASP A 35 -1.70 0.79 -30.80
C ASP A 35 -2.26 -0.56 -30.33
N ALA A 36 -1.87 -1.65 -31.00
CA ALA A 36 -2.31 -2.98 -30.63
C ALA A 36 -1.85 -3.40 -29.22
N ILE A 37 -0.60 -3.07 -28.82
CA ILE A 37 -0.06 -3.44 -27.50
C ILE A 37 -0.42 -2.47 -26.39
N THR A 38 -0.97 -1.29 -26.68
CA THR A 38 -1.47 -0.35 -25.67
C THR A 38 -3.00 -0.37 -25.58
N ALA A 39 -3.68 -0.99 -26.53
CA ALA A 39 -5.13 -1.08 -26.55
C ALA A 39 -5.71 -1.65 -25.25
N LYS A 40 -6.85 -1.06 -24.84
CA LYS A 40 -7.66 -1.48 -23.69
C LYS A 40 -6.97 -1.33 -22.32
N ASN A 41 -5.97 -0.46 -22.19
CA ASN A 41 -5.35 -0.15 -20.91
C ASN A 41 -4.84 1.29 -20.86
N ASP A 42 -5.47 2.15 -20.06
CA ASP A 42 -5.17 3.58 -19.99
C ASP A 42 -3.74 3.88 -19.51
N ARG A 43 -3.21 3.05 -18.61
CA ARG A 43 -1.81 3.18 -18.17
C ARG A 43 -0.85 2.93 -19.33
N LEU A 44 -1.08 1.89 -20.13
CA LEU A 44 -0.27 1.62 -21.30
C LEU A 44 -0.43 2.70 -22.38
N GLN A 45 -1.61 3.32 -22.49
CA GLN A 45 -1.80 4.50 -23.34
C GLN A 45 -0.91 5.68 -22.90
N GLY A 46 -0.71 5.88 -21.60
CA GLY A 46 0.23 6.88 -21.07
C GLY A 46 1.70 6.62 -21.41
N LEU A 47 2.06 5.37 -21.74
CA LEU A 47 3.42 4.95 -22.10
C LEU A 47 3.63 4.79 -23.61
N LYS A 48 2.72 5.32 -24.42
CA LYS A 48 2.70 5.09 -25.87
C LYS A 48 3.99 5.55 -26.56
N GLU A 49 4.51 6.71 -26.18
CA GLU A 49 5.78 7.25 -26.69
C GLU A 49 6.98 6.36 -26.34
N ASP A 50 7.02 5.79 -25.14
CA ASP A 50 8.08 4.85 -24.75
C ASP A 50 8.02 3.59 -25.62
N PHE A 51 6.82 3.07 -25.88
CA PHE A 51 6.63 1.93 -26.78
C PHE A 51 7.01 2.25 -28.23
N TYR A 52 6.81 3.48 -28.71
CA TYR A 52 7.35 3.91 -30.00
C TYR A 52 8.87 3.83 -30.03
N GLN A 53 9.54 4.38 -29.02
CA GLN A 53 11.00 4.37 -28.94
C GLN A 53 11.53 2.93 -28.88
N ILE A 54 10.92 2.08 -28.05
CA ILE A 54 11.28 0.66 -27.93
C ILE A 54 11.14 -0.06 -29.29
N ALA A 55 10.07 0.20 -30.04
CA ALA A 55 9.87 -0.42 -31.34
C ALA A 55 10.95 -0.01 -32.34
N TYR A 56 11.28 1.28 -32.40
CA TYR A 56 12.34 1.78 -33.29
C TYR A 56 13.72 1.30 -32.89
N LEU A 57 14.03 1.25 -31.59
CA LEU A 57 15.28 0.67 -31.09
C LEU A 57 15.40 -0.80 -31.51
N ALA A 58 14.36 -1.60 -31.29
CA ALA A 58 14.35 -3.01 -31.69
C ALA A 58 14.51 -3.21 -33.21
N LEU A 59 14.02 -2.26 -34.01
CA LEU A 59 14.14 -2.26 -35.45
C LEU A 59 15.56 -1.90 -35.90
N LEU A 60 16.16 -0.85 -35.32
CA LEU A 60 17.54 -0.43 -35.58
C LEU A 60 18.56 -1.50 -35.18
N GLU A 61 18.29 -2.23 -34.10
CA GLU A 61 19.09 -3.39 -33.67
C GLU A 61 18.92 -4.59 -34.61
N ALA A 62 17.70 -4.84 -35.11
CA ALA A 62 17.42 -6.01 -35.93
C ALA A 62 17.92 -5.89 -37.37
N LEU A 63 17.83 -4.71 -38.00
CA LEU A 63 18.22 -4.51 -39.41
C LEU A 63 19.64 -5.01 -39.75
N PRO A 64 20.71 -4.64 -39.01
CA PRO A 64 22.07 -5.09 -39.33
C PRO A 64 22.28 -6.59 -39.09
N GLU A 65 21.44 -7.24 -38.29
CA GLU A 65 21.51 -8.68 -38.04
C GLU A 65 20.81 -9.52 -39.11
N TYR A 66 20.07 -8.90 -40.04
CA TYR A 66 19.33 -9.64 -41.06
C TYR A 66 20.28 -10.28 -42.08
N ASN A 67 20.18 -11.60 -42.23
CA ASN A 67 20.90 -12.36 -43.25
C ASN A 67 19.91 -13.02 -44.23
N PRO A 68 19.87 -12.59 -45.51
CA PRO A 68 18.97 -13.17 -46.50
C PRO A 68 19.32 -14.63 -46.87
N SER A 69 20.55 -15.08 -46.62
CA SER A 69 21.01 -16.45 -46.88
C SER A 69 20.79 -17.41 -45.70
N HIS A 70 20.08 -16.96 -44.64
CA HIS A 70 19.80 -17.80 -43.48
C HIS A 70 18.90 -19.00 -43.86
N PRO A 71 19.16 -20.22 -43.34
CA PRO A 71 18.44 -21.45 -43.71
C PRO A 71 16.93 -21.42 -43.46
N SER A 72 16.44 -20.49 -42.63
CA SER A 72 15.00 -20.31 -42.40
C SER A 72 14.24 -19.69 -43.58
N GLY A 73 14.94 -19.07 -44.54
CA GLY A 73 14.32 -18.41 -45.69
C GLY A 73 13.37 -17.25 -45.34
N ALA A 74 13.47 -16.70 -44.12
CA ALA A 74 12.56 -15.65 -43.66
C ALA A 74 12.80 -14.33 -44.40
N SER A 75 11.72 -13.69 -44.85
CA SER A 75 11.80 -12.33 -45.40
C SER A 75 12.22 -11.32 -44.32
N LEU A 76 12.86 -10.22 -44.73
CA LEU A 76 13.24 -9.12 -43.85
C LEU A 76 12.07 -8.67 -42.96
N ILE A 77 10.90 -8.48 -43.58
CA ILE A 77 9.66 -8.09 -42.88
C ILE A 77 9.35 -9.08 -41.78
N THR A 78 9.38 -10.38 -42.06
CA THR A 78 9.06 -11.42 -41.08
C THR A 78 10.07 -11.43 -39.94
N PHE A 79 11.35 -11.28 -40.26
CA PHE A 79 12.45 -11.25 -39.29
C PHE A 79 12.32 -10.05 -38.33
N VAL A 80 12.24 -8.82 -38.88
CA VAL A 80 12.15 -7.58 -38.11
C VAL A 80 10.86 -7.53 -37.29
N LYS A 81 9.72 -7.82 -37.92
CA LYS A 81 8.40 -7.84 -37.25
C LYS A 81 8.41 -8.76 -36.03
N SER A 82 9.00 -9.95 -36.14
CA SER A 82 9.06 -10.89 -35.03
C SER A 82 9.79 -10.30 -33.83
N ARG A 83 10.93 -9.63 -34.06
CA ARG A 83 11.72 -9.01 -32.99
C ARG A 83 11.02 -7.81 -32.35
N VAL A 84 10.51 -6.90 -33.18
CA VAL A 84 9.76 -5.72 -32.71
C VAL A 84 8.55 -6.16 -31.86
N CYS A 85 7.71 -7.05 -32.38
CA CYS A 85 6.53 -7.51 -31.64
C CYS A 85 6.89 -8.26 -30.36
N THR A 86 7.94 -9.11 -30.37
CA THR A 86 8.38 -9.81 -29.15
C THR A 86 8.92 -8.84 -28.10
N ARG A 87 9.69 -7.82 -28.50
CA ARG A 87 10.21 -6.81 -27.58
C ARG A 87 9.08 -5.98 -26.97
N LEU A 88 8.15 -5.49 -27.79
CA LEU A 88 6.97 -4.76 -27.33
C LEU A 88 6.10 -5.58 -26.39
N TRP A 89 5.90 -6.86 -26.67
CA TRP A 89 5.14 -7.74 -25.79
C TRP A 89 5.84 -7.99 -24.46
N HIS A 90 7.16 -8.17 -24.46
CA HIS A 90 7.95 -8.30 -23.24
C HIS A 90 7.82 -7.05 -22.36
N GLU A 91 7.98 -5.86 -22.95
CA GLU A 91 7.84 -4.60 -22.22
C GLU A 91 6.40 -4.35 -21.76
N ARG A 92 5.38 -4.73 -22.54
CA ARG A 92 3.98 -4.74 -22.08
C ARG A 92 3.82 -5.65 -20.87
N SER A 93 4.30 -6.89 -20.94
CA SER A 93 4.23 -7.84 -19.83
C SER A 93 4.95 -7.33 -18.59
N LYS A 94 6.10 -6.65 -18.76
CA LYS A 94 6.86 -6.03 -17.66
C LYS A 94 6.14 -4.83 -17.05
N ALA A 95 5.59 -3.95 -17.88
CA ALA A 95 4.79 -2.81 -17.42
C ALA A 95 3.52 -3.27 -16.67
N LEU A 96 2.93 -4.38 -17.11
CA LEU A 96 1.80 -5.02 -16.44
C LEU A 96 2.22 -5.87 -15.22
N SER A 97 3.45 -6.41 -15.17
CA SER A 97 3.95 -7.14 -13.99
C SER A 97 4.35 -6.19 -12.86
N HIS A 98 4.79 -4.97 -13.20
CA HIS A 98 4.90 -3.86 -12.25
C HIS A 98 3.55 -3.15 -12.02
N ILE A 99 2.47 -3.94 -11.97
CA ILE A 99 1.23 -3.58 -11.29
C ILE A 99 1.38 -4.16 -9.88
N PRO A 100 1.73 -3.35 -8.87
CA PRO A 100 1.74 -3.86 -7.51
C PRO A 100 0.33 -4.26 -7.06
N PHE A 101 -0.75 -3.66 -7.62
CA PHE A 101 -2.14 -3.98 -7.27
C PHE A 101 -3.13 -3.68 -8.42
N PRO A 102 -4.18 -4.51 -8.63
CA PRO A 102 -5.21 -4.24 -9.63
C PRO A 102 -5.88 -2.87 -9.40
N THR A 103 -5.92 -2.04 -10.43
CA THR A 103 -6.60 -0.72 -10.42
C THR A 103 -8.10 -0.82 -10.65
N GLU A 104 -8.60 -1.97 -11.08
CA GLU A 104 -10.03 -2.17 -11.24
C GLU A 104 -10.64 -2.37 -9.84
N PRO A 105 -11.57 -1.50 -9.40
CA PRO A 105 -12.39 -1.82 -8.25
C PRO A 105 -13.06 -3.16 -8.55
N SER A 106 -12.74 -4.19 -7.75
CA SER A 106 -13.56 -5.37 -7.74
C SER A 106 -14.92 -4.91 -7.22
N ASP A 107 -15.89 -4.76 -8.13
CA ASP A 107 -17.28 -4.47 -7.83
C ASP A 107 -17.87 -5.65 -7.06
N CYS A 108 -17.48 -5.78 -5.80
CA CYS A 108 -18.07 -6.74 -4.87
C CYS A 108 -19.32 -6.09 -4.30
N SER A 109 -20.37 -6.02 -5.14
CA SER A 109 -21.70 -5.61 -4.71
C SER A 109 -22.25 -6.66 -3.74
N GLY A 110 -22.10 -6.42 -2.43
CA GLY A 110 -22.76 -7.21 -1.39
C GLY A 110 -21.98 -7.47 -0.10
N CYS A 111 -20.73 -7.03 0.03
CA CYS A 111 -19.93 -7.32 1.23
C CYS A 111 -19.95 -6.15 2.24
N THR A 112 -20.59 -6.34 3.39
CA THR A 112 -20.59 -5.41 4.54
C THR A 112 -19.40 -5.59 5.48
N GLY A 113 -18.36 -6.32 5.07
CA GLY A 113 -17.17 -6.55 5.89
C GLY A 113 -15.91 -6.79 5.07
N VAL A 114 -14.79 -6.25 5.60
CA VAL A 114 -13.31 -6.45 5.44
C VAL A 114 -12.73 -6.87 4.08
N CYS A 115 -13.46 -7.55 3.20
CA CYS A 115 -13.05 -7.98 1.86
C CYS A 115 -12.74 -6.81 0.91
N CYS A 116 -13.19 -5.60 1.22
CA CYS A 116 -13.05 -4.40 0.38
C CYS A 116 -11.90 -3.47 0.81
N ARG A 117 -11.04 -3.87 1.76
CA ARG A 117 -9.88 -3.04 2.10
C ARG A 117 -8.83 -3.19 1.03
N ASN A 118 -8.58 -2.11 0.30
CA ASN A 118 -7.45 -2.03 -0.62
C ASN A 118 -6.19 -2.51 0.14
N PRO A 119 -5.56 -3.61 -0.29
CA PRO A 119 -4.42 -4.20 0.42
C PRO A 119 -3.24 -3.21 0.53
N LEU A 120 -3.11 -2.26 -0.41
CA LEU A 120 -2.17 -1.15 -0.29
C LEU A 120 -2.51 -0.23 0.88
N VAL A 121 -3.78 0.16 1.03
CA VAL A 121 -4.22 0.98 2.16
C VAL A 121 -4.04 0.21 3.46
N ALA A 122 -4.32 -1.09 3.48
CA ALA A 122 -4.12 -1.92 4.67
C ALA A 122 -2.63 -1.99 5.07
N GLU A 123 -1.73 -2.18 4.11
CA GLU A 123 -0.30 -2.29 4.36
C GLU A 123 0.34 -0.94 4.69
N LEU A 124 -0.01 0.13 3.98
CA LEU A 124 0.41 1.50 4.31
C LEU A 124 -0.10 1.91 5.70
N THR A 125 -1.34 1.55 6.05
CA THR A 125 -1.87 1.78 7.39
C THR A 125 -1.07 0.97 8.43
N ARG A 126 -0.76 -0.30 8.15
CA ARG A 126 0.06 -1.14 9.03
C ARG A 126 1.44 -0.53 9.24
N GLN A 127 2.08 -0.06 8.17
CA GLN A 127 3.41 0.53 8.21
C GLN A 127 3.41 1.88 8.93
N ALA A 128 2.43 2.74 8.65
CA ALA A 128 2.22 4.00 9.35
C ALA A 128 1.97 3.78 10.85
N CYS A 129 1.18 2.77 11.22
CA CYS A 129 0.97 2.40 12.63
C CYS A 129 2.21 1.77 13.29
N SER A 130 3.18 1.29 12.51
CA SER A 130 4.42 0.67 13.04
C SER A 130 5.58 1.67 13.15
N GLN A 131 5.50 2.81 12.47
CA GLN A 131 6.49 3.87 12.55
C GLN A 131 6.05 4.90 13.58
N GLU A 132 6.65 4.85 14.77
CA GLU A 132 6.57 5.96 15.72
C GLU A 132 7.42 7.12 15.19
N SER A 133 6.78 8.26 14.94
CA SER A 133 7.49 9.47 14.54
C SER A 133 8.20 10.11 15.75
N MET A 134 9.17 10.99 15.49
CA MET A 134 9.77 11.81 16.56
C MET A 134 8.71 12.66 17.28
N GLU A 135 7.65 13.07 16.58
CA GLU A 135 6.54 13.83 17.15
C GLU A 135 5.75 12.97 18.16
N ASP A 136 5.48 11.70 17.84
CA ASP A 136 4.79 10.77 18.74
C ASP A 136 5.59 10.53 20.02
N GLU A 137 6.91 10.41 19.93
CA GLU A 137 7.78 10.29 21.10
C GLU A 137 7.72 11.53 22.00
N VAL A 138 7.75 12.72 21.41
CA VAL A 138 7.63 13.98 22.14
C VAL A 138 6.26 14.10 22.81
N ILE A 139 5.18 13.77 22.10
CA ILE A 139 3.81 13.76 22.63
C ILE A 139 3.72 12.82 23.82
N ARG A 140 4.19 11.57 23.70
CA ARG A 140 4.17 10.59 24.80
C ARG A 140 4.93 11.06 26.03
N ARG A 141 6.09 11.69 25.85
CA ARG A 141 6.87 12.26 26.98
C ARG A 141 6.08 13.35 27.69
N LEU A 142 5.49 14.29 26.95
CA LEU A 142 4.68 15.37 27.50
C LEU A 142 3.44 14.83 28.23
N GLU A 143 2.77 13.83 27.66
CA GLU A 143 1.62 13.18 28.29
C GLU A 143 1.99 12.48 29.59
N ALA A 144 3.12 11.75 29.61
CA ALA A 144 3.62 11.09 30.82
C ALA A 144 4.00 12.09 31.92
N GLU A 145 4.68 13.19 31.58
CA GLU A 145 5.00 14.27 32.52
C GLU A 145 3.75 14.93 33.09
N ASN A 146 2.77 15.23 32.23
CA ASN A 146 1.49 15.77 32.66
C ASN A 146 0.77 14.79 33.60
N LEU A 147 0.70 13.51 33.24
CA LEU A 147 0.07 12.50 34.09
C LEU A 147 0.75 12.44 35.47
N ARG A 148 2.08 12.41 35.53
CA ARG A 148 2.83 12.44 36.80
C ARG A 148 2.51 13.67 37.64
N ARG A 149 2.42 14.84 37.01
CA ARG A 149 2.07 16.10 37.68
C ARG A 149 0.66 16.09 38.26
N TYR A 150 -0.31 15.50 37.55
CA TYR A 150 -1.72 15.48 37.97
C TYR A 150 -2.09 14.26 38.80
N TYR A 151 -1.29 13.20 38.81
CA TYR A 151 -1.57 11.94 39.51
C TYR A 151 -1.98 12.12 40.98
N PRO A 152 -1.33 12.98 41.80
CA PRO A 152 -1.75 13.20 43.19
C PRO A 152 -3.15 13.81 43.31
N LEU A 153 -3.55 14.66 42.34
CA LEU A 153 -4.88 15.28 42.31
C LEU A 153 -5.94 14.28 41.84
N LEU A 154 -5.61 13.44 40.86
CA LEU A 154 -6.48 12.40 40.32
C LEU A 154 -6.79 11.32 41.36
N THR A 155 -5.81 10.98 42.19
CA THR A 155 -5.94 9.93 43.22
C THR A 155 -6.56 10.42 44.53
N ARG A 156 -6.82 11.72 44.69
CA ARG A 156 -7.36 12.31 45.93
C ARG A 156 -8.73 11.74 46.33
N ARG A 157 -9.54 11.31 45.35
CA ARG A 157 -10.88 10.75 45.57
C ARG A 157 -10.89 9.23 45.74
N LEU A 158 -9.73 8.59 45.64
CA LEU A 158 -9.60 7.15 45.84
C LEU A 158 -9.41 6.87 47.32
N SER A 159 -10.05 5.81 47.78
CA SER A 159 -9.77 5.22 49.09
C SER A 159 -8.37 4.60 49.10
N GLU A 160 -7.81 4.41 50.30
CA GLU A 160 -6.47 3.81 50.45
C GLU A 160 -6.41 2.41 49.82
N LYS A 161 -7.47 1.60 49.92
CA LYS A 161 -7.52 0.29 49.27
C LYS A 161 -7.48 0.39 47.74
N GLU A 162 -8.15 1.39 47.15
CA GLU A 162 -8.12 1.63 45.71
C GLU A 162 -6.74 2.11 45.24
N LYS A 163 -6.10 2.99 46.01
CA LYS A 163 -4.72 3.43 45.73
C LYS A 163 -3.75 2.27 45.78
N SER A 164 -3.81 1.44 46.81
CA SER A 164 -2.96 0.25 46.93
C SER A 164 -3.17 -0.73 45.78
N ILE A 165 -4.41 -0.93 45.29
CA ILE A 165 -4.65 -1.78 44.13
C ILE A 165 -4.02 -1.21 42.86
N LEU A 166 -4.15 0.10 42.62
CA LEU A 166 -3.51 0.72 41.46
C LEU A 166 -1.98 0.63 41.54
N GLN A 167 -1.41 0.84 42.73
CA GLN A 167 0.03 0.69 42.97
C GLN A 167 0.50 -0.73 42.62
N LEU A 168 -0.12 -1.74 43.25
CA LEU A 168 0.27 -3.13 43.06
C LEU A 168 0.09 -3.60 41.61
N LYS A 169 -0.98 -3.17 40.93
CA LYS A 169 -1.30 -3.63 39.58
C LYS A 169 -0.47 -2.95 38.49
N PHE A 170 -0.27 -1.63 38.57
CA PHE A 170 0.32 -0.86 37.47
C PHE A 170 1.76 -0.43 37.69
N PHE A 171 2.23 -0.40 38.94
CA PHE A 171 3.62 -0.03 39.26
C PHE A 171 4.46 -1.25 39.69
N GLU A 172 3.85 -2.22 40.36
CA GLU A 172 4.51 -3.47 40.78
C GLU A 172 4.13 -4.67 39.90
N GLU A 173 3.28 -4.48 38.89
CA GLU A 173 2.86 -5.50 37.91
C GLU A 173 2.33 -6.81 38.51
N LYS A 174 1.77 -6.76 39.74
CA LYS A 174 1.23 -7.96 40.40
C LYS A 174 -0.05 -8.45 39.75
N SER A 175 -0.18 -9.77 39.70
CA SER A 175 -1.39 -10.45 39.23
C SER A 175 -2.56 -10.26 40.21
N GLY A 176 -3.80 -10.44 39.72
CA GLY A 176 -5.00 -10.34 40.56
C GLY A 176 -4.98 -11.30 41.76
N VAL A 177 -4.37 -12.47 41.59
CA VAL A 177 -4.19 -13.49 42.65
C VAL A 177 -3.17 -13.04 43.70
N GLU A 178 -2.09 -12.36 43.32
CA GLU A 178 -1.11 -11.82 44.27
C GLU A 178 -1.67 -10.62 45.02
N ILE A 179 -2.44 -9.77 44.34
CA ILE A 179 -3.11 -8.62 44.95
C ILE A 179 -4.17 -9.09 45.95
N SER A 180 -4.94 -10.13 45.62
CA SER A 180 -5.98 -10.70 46.49
C SER A 180 -5.38 -11.21 47.80
N LYS A 181 -4.24 -11.93 47.72
CA LYS A 181 -3.46 -12.38 48.88
C LYS A 181 -2.88 -11.21 49.69
N THR A 182 -2.33 -10.20 49.02
CA THR A 182 -1.70 -9.05 49.68
C THR A 182 -2.71 -8.19 50.45
N LEU A 183 -3.92 -8.03 49.91
CA LEU A 183 -4.95 -7.14 50.48
C LEU A 183 -6.02 -7.89 51.29
N GLY A 184 -5.97 -9.22 51.34
CA GLY A 184 -6.94 -10.04 52.08
C GLY A 184 -8.36 -9.94 51.51
N VAL A 185 -8.51 -9.84 50.19
CA VAL A 185 -9.81 -9.75 49.50
C VAL A 185 -9.93 -10.83 48.43
N SER A 186 -11.14 -11.14 47.97
CA SER A 186 -11.32 -12.06 46.84
C SER A 186 -10.83 -11.46 45.52
N GLU A 187 -10.40 -12.30 44.57
CA GLU A 187 -9.96 -11.85 43.24
C GLU A 187 -11.06 -11.07 42.50
N GLY A 188 -12.32 -11.54 42.59
CA GLY A 188 -13.47 -10.81 42.04
C GLY A 188 -13.60 -9.40 42.65
N ARG A 189 -13.28 -9.25 43.94
CA ARG A 189 -13.28 -7.94 44.60
C ARG A 189 -12.13 -7.05 44.14
N VAL A 190 -10.95 -7.62 43.86
CA VAL A 190 -9.82 -6.88 43.25
C VAL A 190 -10.22 -6.31 41.89
N SER A 191 -10.88 -7.10 41.04
CA SER A 191 -11.36 -6.66 39.73
C SER A 191 -12.33 -5.46 39.85
N GLN A 192 -13.35 -5.59 40.71
CA GLN A 192 -14.32 -4.51 40.98
C GLN A 192 -13.67 -3.23 41.49
N LEU A 193 -12.73 -3.34 42.44
CA LEU A 193 -12.04 -2.18 43.00
C LEU A 193 -11.11 -1.53 41.97
N THR A 194 -10.46 -2.33 41.12
CA THR A 194 -9.64 -1.80 40.01
C THR A 194 -10.52 -0.98 39.06
N GLN A 195 -11.67 -1.53 38.66
CA GLN A 195 -12.60 -0.84 37.76
C GLN A 195 -13.13 0.45 38.40
N THR A 196 -13.55 0.39 39.67
CA THR A 196 -14.08 1.56 40.39
C THR A 196 -13.00 2.65 40.55
N ALA A 197 -11.76 2.26 40.83
CA ALA A 197 -10.63 3.19 40.91
C ALA A 197 -10.36 3.88 39.57
N LEU A 198 -10.34 3.12 38.46
CA LEU A 198 -10.14 3.66 37.12
C LEU A 198 -11.27 4.61 36.69
N GLU A 199 -12.52 4.29 37.01
CA GLU A 199 -13.65 5.18 36.75
C GLU A 199 -13.54 6.50 37.51
N LYS A 200 -13.12 6.47 38.78
CA LYS A 200 -12.89 7.67 39.59
C LYS A 200 -11.75 8.53 39.03
N VAL A 201 -10.64 7.91 38.64
CA VAL A 201 -9.51 8.60 38.01
C VAL A 201 -9.93 9.22 36.67
N GLY A 202 -10.66 8.48 35.83
CA GLY A 202 -11.16 8.97 34.54
C GLY A 202 -12.11 10.17 34.70
N LYS A 203 -13.04 10.12 35.66
CA LYS A 203 -13.91 11.26 35.99
C LYS A 203 -13.12 12.47 36.48
N ALA A 204 -12.11 12.27 37.33
CA ALA A 204 -11.26 13.35 37.80
C ALA A 204 -10.43 13.97 36.67
N TYR A 205 -9.90 13.15 35.76
CA TYR A 205 -9.15 13.60 34.60
C TYR A 205 -10.02 14.44 33.65
N PHE A 206 -11.24 13.96 33.36
CA PHE A 206 -12.20 14.70 32.55
C PHE A 206 -12.55 16.06 33.18
N LEU A 207 -12.75 16.14 34.50
CA LEU A 207 -13.02 17.42 35.15
C LEU A 207 -11.83 18.40 35.07
N LEU A 208 -10.61 17.90 35.18
CA LEU A 208 -9.39 18.72 35.08
C LEU A 208 -9.14 19.21 33.65
N SER A 209 -9.39 18.38 32.63
CA SER A 209 -9.23 18.77 31.24
C SER A 209 -10.26 19.82 30.80
N PHE A 210 -11.51 19.72 31.25
CA PHE A 210 -12.56 20.70 30.96
C PHE A 210 -12.40 22.01 31.73
N ALA A 211 -11.87 21.99 32.96
CA ALA A 211 -11.55 23.21 33.70
C ALA A 211 -10.47 24.04 33.01
N LYS A 212 -9.55 23.40 32.29
CA LYS A 212 -8.45 24.04 31.55
C LYS A 212 -8.88 24.63 30.20
N ASN A 213 -9.96 24.09 29.60
CA ASN A 213 -10.55 24.58 28.35
C ASN A 213 -11.57 25.73 28.55
N ARG A 214 -11.76 26.22 29.78
CA ARG A 214 -12.40 27.53 29.97
C ARG A 214 -11.39 28.60 29.58
N ASN A 215 -11.52 29.06 28.34
CA ASN A 215 -10.84 30.25 27.86
C ASN A 215 -11.10 31.40 28.86
N PRO A 216 -10.07 32.00 29.48
CA PRO A 216 -10.25 33.16 30.35
C PRO A 216 -10.66 34.44 29.57
N TYR A 217 -10.83 34.34 28.25
CA TYR A 217 -11.22 35.42 27.34
C TYR A 217 -12.58 35.21 26.65
N ILE A 218 -13.48 34.40 27.24
CA ILE A 218 -14.92 34.38 26.89
C ILE A 218 -15.74 34.62 28.15
#